data_AF-A0A6H1R8W5-F1
#
_entry.id   AF-A0A6H1R8W5-F1
#
_cell.length_a   1.000
_cell.length_b   1.000
_cell.length_c   1.000
_cell.angle_alpha   90.00
_cell.angle_beta   90.00
_cell.angle_gamma   90.00
#
_symmetry.space_group_name_H-M   'P 1'
#
loop_
_entity.id
_entity.type
_entity.pdbx_description
1 polymer ?
#
loop_
_entity_poly.entity_id
_entity_poly.type
_entity_poly.pdbx_seq_one_letter_code
_entity_poly.pdbx_strand_id
1 'polypeptide(L)'
;MRHSPVLFSAALTLAAFAVAPAAPAVAAESAPACALFAYQPTREGNTLTATGGRTGCLNTATVTVRIVVEQKDATPKVLGELAQSGTEINLATKAPCNSGATVKVHTETISSTGAIAHSPTSTFEKC
;
A
#
# COMPACT_ATOMS: atom_id res chain seq x y z
N MET A 1 83.22 -21.69 -18.02
CA MET A 1 83.26 -20.88 -16.77
C MET A 1 81.82 -20.73 -16.26
N ARG A 2 81.61 -21.07 -14.98
CA ARG A 2 80.49 -20.69 -14.08
C ARG A 2 79.05 -21.01 -14.52
N HIS A 3 78.50 -22.08 -13.96
CA HIS A 3 77.07 -22.22 -13.66
C HIS A 3 76.79 -21.59 -12.29
N SER A 4 75.69 -20.85 -12.17
CA SER A 4 75.12 -20.47 -10.87
C SER A 4 73.60 -20.54 -10.96
N PRO A 5 72.94 -21.22 -10.00
CA PRO A 5 71.50 -21.40 -9.96
C PRO A 5 70.84 -20.27 -9.17
N VAL A 6 69.60 -19.91 -9.53
CA VAL A 6 68.73 -19.12 -8.65
C VAL A 6 67.53 -19.99 -8.29
N LEU A 7 67.51 -20.40 -7.02
CA LEU A 7 66.43 -21.10 -6.36
C LEU A 7 65.27 -20.11 -6.13
N PHE A 8 64.09 -20.43 -6.65
CA PHE A 8 62.84 -19.80 -6.19
C PHE A 8 61.97 -20.89 -5.57
N SER A 9 62.07 -21.01 -4.24
CA SER A 9 61.14 -21.76 -3.41
C SER A 9 59.98 -20.85 -3.03
N ALA A 10 58.78 -21.12 -3.54
CA ALA A 10 57.55 -20.53 -3.05
C ALA A 10 56.69 -21.65 -2.44
N ALA A 11 56.67 -21.70 -1.11
CA ALA A 11 55.80 -22.58 -0.34
C ALA A 11 54.37 -22.02 -0.38
N LEU A 12 53.42 -22.80 -0.92
CA LEU A 12 51.99 -22.50 -0.80
C LEU A 12 51.48 -23.09 0.52
N THR A 13 51.12 -22.21 1.46
CA THR A 13 50.43 -22.54 2.70
C THR A 13 48.95 -22.78 2.44
N LEU A 14 48.46 -23.98 2.75
CA LEU A 14 47.03 -24.30 2.77
C LEU A 14 46.33 -23.54 3.92
N ALA A 15 45.41 -22.64 3.58
CA ALA A 15 44.48 -22.06 4.53
C ALA A 15 43.23 -22.93 4.64
N ALA A 16 43.04 -23.58 5.80
CA ALA A 16 41.82 -24.29 6.15
C ALA A 16 40.75 -23.28 6.58
N PHE A 17 39.63 -23.22 5.87
CA PHE A 17 38.48 -22.41 6.27
C PHE A 17 37.62 -23.17 7.28
N ALA A 18 37.55 -22.65 8.50
CA ALA A 18 36.65 -23.10 9.54
C ALA A 18 35.20 -22.70 9.19
N VAL A 19 34.31 -23.68 9.11
CA VAL A 19 32.87 -23.46 8.94
C VAL A 19 32.28 -23.14 10.31
N ALA A 20 31.96 -21.86 10.56
CA ALA A 20 31.21 -21.46 11.73
C ALA A 20 29.71 -21.73 11.52
N PRO A 21 28.97 -22.25 12.52
CA PRO A 21 27.54 -22.45 12.42
C PRO A 21 26.83 -21.09 12.48
N ALA A 22 26.09 -20.75 11.43
CA ALA A 22 25.19 -19.60 11.42
C ALA A 22 24.06 -19.83 12.44
N ALA A 23 24.02 -19.01 13.49
CA ALA A 23 22.88 -18.97 14.41
C ALA A 23 21.64 -18.48 13.67
N PRO A 24 20.44 -19.02 13.96
CA PRO A 24 19.21 -18.65 13.27
C PRO A 24 18.86 -17.19 13.56
N ALA A 25 18.53 -16.46 12.50
CA ALA A 25 18.01 -15.11 12.60
C ALA A 25 16.76 -15.12 13.49
N VAL A 26 16.81 -14.34 14.57
CA VAL A 26 15.67 -14.09 15.46
C VAL A 26 14.58 -13.48 14.59
N ALA A 27 13.46 -14.17 14.42
CA ALA A 27 12.32 -13.66 13.70
C ALA A 27 11.89 -12.36 14.38
N ALA A 28 11.99 -11.24 13.67
CA ALA A 28 11.45 -9.97 14.12
C ALA A 28 9.97 -10.18 14.47
N GLU A 29 9.62 -9.89 15.71
CA GLU A 29 8.26 -9.86 16.20
C GLU A 29 7.44 -9.01 15.22
N SER A 30 6.52 -9.67 14.50
CA SER A 30 5.74 -9.04 13.45
C SER A 30 4.89 -7.94 14.09
N ALA A 31 5.36 -6.70 14.06
CA ALA A 31 4.55 -5.55 14.44
C ALA A 31 3.21 -5.65 13.69
N PRO A 32 2.06 -5.36 14.32
CA PRO A 32 0.78 -5.41 13.64
C PRO A 32 0.87 -4.52 12.40
N ALA A 33 0.66 -5.13 11.23
CA ALA A 33 0.77 -4.44 9.96
C ALA A 33 -0.40 -3.46 9.87
N CYS A 34 -0.12 -2.18 10.11
CA CYS A 34 -1.09 -1.11 9.88
C CYS A 34 -1.55 -1.16 8.42
N ALA A 35 -2.80 -1.52 8.20
CA ALA A 35 -3.37 -1.70 6.87
C ALA A 35 -4.38 -0.59 6.58
N LEU A 36 -4.31 -0.03 5.37
CA LEU A 36 -5.40 0.76 4.79
C LEU A 36 -6.27 -0.15 3.94
N PHE A 37 -7.57 0.14 3.93
CA PHE A 37 -8.52 -0.55 3.06
C PHE A 37 -9.46 0.45 2.38
N ALA A 38 -9.90 0.07 1.19
CA ALA A 38 -10.89 0.79 0.40
C ALA A 38 -11.78 -0.26 -0.26
N TYR A 39 -13.06 -0.28 0.09
CA TYR A 39 -14.02 -1.21 -0.49
C TYR A 39 -14.62 -0.64 -1.77
N GLN A 40 -14.99 -1.54 -2.68
CA GLN A 40 -15.66 -1.18 -3.92
C GLN A 40 -16.94 -0.38 -3.60
N PRO A 41 -17.16 0.77 -4.24
CA PRO A 41 -18.32 1.60 -3.94
C PRO A 41 -19.61 0.92 -4.37
N THR A 42 -20.67 1.16 -3.61
CA THR A 42 -22.03 0.67 -3.88
C THR A 42 -22.97 1.81 -4.19
N ARG A 43 -24.09 1.51 -4.87
CA ARG A 43 -25.16 2.47 -5.15
C ARG A 43 -26.48 1.95 -4.61
N GLU A 44 -27.16 2.75 -3.80
CA GLU A 44 -28.52 2.51 -3.34
C GLU A 44 -29.41 3.67 -3.80
N GLY A 45 -30.39 3.36 -4.65
CA GLY A 45 -31.15 4.38 -5.37
C GLY A 45 -30.22 5.34 -6.11
N ASN A 46 -30.20 6.59 -5.65
CA ASN A 46 -29.42 7.67 -6.23
C ASN A 46 -28.22 8.12 -5.36
N THR A 47 -27.85 7.29 -4.40
CA THR A 47 -26.76 7.58 -3.45
C THR A 47 -25.63 6.59 -3.64
N LEU A 48 -24.43 7.10 -3.90
CA LEU A 48 -23.19 6.33 -3.84
C LEU A 48 -22.70 6.27 -2.40
N THR A 49 -22.23 5.10 -2.00
CA THR A 49 -21.55 4.90 -0.72
C THR A 49 -20.16 4.34 -0.98
N ALA A 50 -19.15 4.97 -0.38
CA ALA A 50 -17.79 4.46 -0.36
C ALA A 50 -17.37 4.20 1.09
N THR A 51 -16.79 3.03 1.31
CA THR A 51 -16.33 2.60 2.64
C THR A 51 -14.83 2.35 2.60
N GLY A 52 -14.11 2.90 3.57
CA GLY A 52 -12.66 2.78 3.67
C GLY A 52 -12.17 3.09 5.06
N GLY A 53 -10.87 2.89 5.29
CA GLY A 53 -10.34 3.09 6.63
C GLY A 53 -8.97 2.49 6.85
N ARG A 54 -8.63 2.32 8.13
CA ARG A 54 -7.39 1.71 8.59
C ARG A 54 -7.63 0.78 9.78
N THR A 55 -6.82 -0.27 9.91
CA THR A 55 -6.87 -1.22 11.02
C THR A 55 -5.48 -1.74 11.36
N GLY A 56 -5.30 -2.23 12.59
CA GLY A 56 -4.01 -2.80 13.03
C GLY A 56 -2.91 -1.76 13.23
N CYS A 57 -3.26 -0.48 13.41
CA CYS A 57 -2.28 0.60 13.53
C CYS A 57 -2.10 1.02 14.99
N LEU A 58 -0.83 1.12 15.43
CA LEU A 58 -0.49 1.57 16.79
C LEU A 58 -0.45 3.10 16.92
N ASN A 59 -0.20 3.80 15.82
CA ASN A 59 -0.14 5.26 15.80
C ASN A 59 -1.49 5.86 15.38
N THR A 60 -1.82 7.03 15.92
CA THR A 60 -2.95 7.83 15.41
C THR A 60 -2.57 8.50 14.09
N ALA A 61 -3.47 8.46 13.11
CA ALA A 61 -3.36 9.19 11.85
C ALA A 61 -4.76 9.62 11.41
N THR A 62 -4.81 10.65 10.57
CA THR A 62 -6.05 11.05 9.90
C THR A 62 -6.21 10.23 8.64
N VAL A 63 -7.38 9.61 8.47
CA VAL A 63 -7.77 8.93 7.23
C VAL A 63 -8.90 9.70 6.58
N THR A 64 -8.77 9.90 5.28
CA THR A 64 -9.75 10.54 4.41
C THR A 64 -10.26 9.52 3.40
N VAL A 65 -11.56 9.24 3.40
CA VAL A 65 -12.22 8.35 2.42
C VAL A 65 -12.96 9.21 1.40
N ARG A 66 -12.72 8.95 0.11
CA ARG A 66 -13.27 9.69 -1.03
C ARG A 66 -14.07 8.79 -1.96
N ILE A 67 -15.16 9.33 -2.50
CA ILE A 67 -15.83 8.81 -3.69
C ILE A 67 -15.25 9.54 -4.89
N VAL A 68 -14.44 8.84 -5.69
CA VAL A 68 -13.88 9.39 -6.92
C VAL A 68 -14.67 8.88 -8.11
N VAL A 69 -15.06 9.80 -8.99
CA VAL A 69 -15.86 9.53 -10.16
C VAL A 69 -15.10 9.97 -11.40
N GLU A 70 -15.02 9.06 -12.36
CA GLU A 70 -14.41 9.26 -13.66
C GLU A 70 -15.47 9.18 -14.74
N GLN A 71 -15.45 10.16 -15.62
CA GLN A 71 -16.29 10.20 -16.82
C GLN A 71 -15.39 10.23 -18.05
N LYS A 72 -15.89 9.66 -19.15
CA LYS A 72 -15.17 9.69 -20.41
C LYS A 72 -14.90 11.15 -20.80
N ASP A 73 -13.65 11.45 -21.17
CA ASP A 73 -13.22 12.78 -21.62
C ASP A 73 -13.37 13.91 -20.58
N ALA A 74 -13.53 13.57 -19.29
CA ALA A 74 -13.59 14.52 -18.19
C ALA A 74 -12.54 14.21 -17.11
N THR A 75 -12.10 15.25 -16.40
CA THR A 75 -11.20 15.09 -15.25
C THR A 75 -11.91 14.34 -14.13
N PRO A 76 -11.25 13.39 -13.44
CA PRO A 76 -11.80 12.74 -12.26
C PRO A 76 -12.28 13.75 -11.21
N LYS A 77 -13.42 13.47 -10.59
CA LYS A 77 -14.06 14.35 -9.62
C LYS A 77 -14.31 13.62 -8.32
N VAL A 78 -14.01 14.27 -7.20
CA VAL A 78 -14.43 13.80 -5.88
C VAL A 78 -15.88 14.26 -5.64
N LEU A 79 -16.79 13.31 -5.42
CA LEU A 79 -18.21 13.62 -5.13
C LEU A 79 -18.53 13.68 -3.64
N GLY A 80 -17.78 12.95 -2.83
CA GLY A 80 -17.95 12.92 -1.38
C GLY A 80 -16.64 12.58 -0.71
N GLU A 81 -16.41 13.16 0.46
CA GLU A 81 -15.22 12.97 1.26
C GLU A 81 -15.61 12.96 2.73
N LEU A 82 -15.00 12.08 3.52
CA LEU A 82 -15.11 12.10 4.97
C LEU A 82 -13.75 11.79 5.59
N ALA A 83 -13.35 12.57 6.59
CA ALA A 83 -12.09 12.40 7.29
C ALA A 83 -12.31 12.16 8.79
N GLN A 84 -11.52 11.26 9.37
CA GLN A 84 -11.49 10.99 10.80
C GLN A 84 -10.06 10.66 11.24
N SER A 85 -9.73 10.96 12.49
CA SER A 85 -8.44 10.57 13.08
C SER A 85 -8.62 9.43 14.08
N GLY A 86 -7.65 8.53 14.12
CA GLY A 86 -7.69 7.37 15.00
C GLY A 86 -6.58 6.36 14.70
N THR A 87 -6.46 5.39 15.60
CA THR A 87 -5.65 4.18 15.41
C THR A 87 -6.38 3.18 14.52
N GLU A 88 -7.70 3.05 14.70
CA GLU A 88 -8.58 2.25 13.85
C GLU A 88 -9.75 3.09 13.36
N ILE A 89 -10.05 2.97 12.08
CA ILE A 89 -11.03 3.81 11.40
C ILE A 89 -11.78 2.94 10.40
N ASN A 90 -13.10 3.01 10.43
CA ASN A 90 -13.99 2.51 9.39
C ASN A 90 -15.00 3.60 9.07
N LEU A 91 -14.83 4.26 7.94
CA LEU A 91 -15.67 5.37 7.50
C LEU A 91 -16.48 4.98 6.28
N ALA A 92 -17.73 5.40 6.29
CA ALA A 92 -18.60 5.39 5.13
C ALA A 92 -18.95 6.83 4.76
N THR A 93 -18.55 7.25 3.56
CA THR A 93 -18.98 8.53 2.98
C THR A 93 -20.05 8.29 1.92
N LYS A 94 -20.94 9.26 1.75
CA LYS A 94 -22.08 9.18 0.84
C LYS A 94 -22.11 10.42 -0.06
N ALA A 95 -22.47 10.22 -1.32
CA ALA A 95 -22.66 11.32 -2.25
C ALA A 95 -23.80 11.02 -3.25
N PRO A 96 -24.52 12.04 -3.72
CA PRO A 96 -25.52 11.86 -4.77
C PRO A 96 -24.88 11.50 -6.11
N CYS A 97 -25.57 10.67 -6.88
CA CYS A 97 -25.21 10.19 -8.22
C CYS A 97 -26.26 10.72 -9.21
N ASN A 98 -26.07 11.98 -9.64
CA ASN A 98 -27.10 12.83 -10.27
C ASN A 98 -26.66 13.50 -11.61
N SER A 99 -25.52 13.12 -12.19
CA SER A 99 -25.02 13.64 -13.47
C SER A 99 -25.80 13.24 -14.75
N GLY A 100 -26.78 12.32 -14.70
CA GLY A 100 -27.42 11.67 -15.85
C GLY A 100 -26.52 10.82 -16.76
N ALA A 101 -25.23 10.69 -16.45
CA ALA A 101 -24.19 10.05 -17.25
C ALA A 101 -23.83 8.64 -16.75
N THR A 102 -23.18 7.86 -17.62
CA THR A 102 -22.49 6.63 -17.19
C THR A 102 -21.13 6.99 -16.64
N VAL A 103 -20.85 6.58 -15.41
CA VAL A 103 -19.65 6.96 -14.67
C VAL A 103 -18.94 5.74 -14.11
N LYS A 104 -17.62 5.82 -14.03
CA LYS A 104 -16.77 4.89 -13.30
C LYS A 104 -16.50 5.46 -11.92
N VAL A 105 -16.61 4.65 -10.87
CA VAL A 105 -16.49 5.10 -9.48
C VAL A 105 -15.56 4.17 -8.72
N HIS A 106 -14.62 4.72 -7.98
CA HIS A 106 -13.82 3.98 -7.01
C HIS A 106 -13.73 4.72 -5.69
N THR A 107 -13.40 3.98 -4.64
CA THR A 107 -13.10 4.51 -3.31
C THR A 107 -11.60 4.76 -3.20
N GLU A 108 -11.22 5.92 -2.68
CA GLU A 108 -9.85 6.19 -2.25
C GLU A 108 -9.80 6.40 -0.75
N THR A 109 -8.87 5.73 -0.09
CA THR A 109 -8.57 5.92 1.33
C THR A 109 -7.17 6.47 1.46
N ILE A 110 -7.04 7.70 1.94
CA ILE A 110 -5.77 8.42 2.07
C ILE A 110 -5.46 8.61 3.55
N SER A 111 -4.29 8.15 3.98
CA SER A 111 -3.77 8.40 5.33
C SER A 111 -2.87 9.63 5.35
N SER A 112 -2.90 10.39 6.45
CA SER A 112 -1.97 11.48 6.71
C SER A 112 -0.50 11.02 6.84
N THR A 113 -0.27 9.70 6.93
CA THR A 113 1.07 9.10 6.83
C THR A 113 1.59 8.98 5.39
N GLY A 114 0.79 9.40 4.40
CA GLY A 114 1.12 9.33 2.97
C GLY A 114 0.73 8.02 2.28
N ALA A 115 0.25 7.03 3.01
CA ALA A 115 -0.23 5.78 2.42
C ALA A 115 -1.63 5.97 1.79
N ILE A 116 -1.86 5.32 0.66
CA ILE A 116 -3.11 5.42 -0.10
C ILE A 116 -3.56 4.01 -0.51
N ALA A 117 -4.84 3.72 -0.34
CA ALA A 117 -5.49 2.50 -0.85
C ALA A 117 -6.61 2.86 -1.82
N HIS A 118 -6.74 2.08 -2.89
CA HIS A 118 -7.79 2.23 -3.90
C HIS A 118 -8.62 0.95 -3.97
N SER A 119 -9.93 1.10 -4.11
CA SER A 119 -10.79 -0.04 -4.43
C SER A 119 -10.73 -0.37 -5.92
N PRO A 120 -11.21 -1.56 -6.32
CA PRO A 120 -11.64 -1.78 -7.70
C PRO A 120 -12.70 -0.75 -8.11
N THR A 121 -12.76 -0.46 -9.40
CA THR A 121 -13.74 0.47 -9.98
C THR A 121 -15.09 -0.22 -10.24
N SER A 122 -16.19 0.46 -9.93
CA SER A 122 -17.56 0.11 -10.32
C SER A 122 -18.03 1.01 -11.45
N THR A 123 -18.85 0.49 -12.37
CA THR A 123 -19.52 1.33 -13.38
C THR A 123 -20.99 1.48 -13.00
N PHE A 124 -21.48 2.72 -12.95
CA PHE A 124 -22.87 3.03 -12.70
C PHE A 124 -23.43 3.84 -13.86
N GLU A 125 -24.55 3.37 -14.40
CA GLU A 125 -25.29 4.08 -15.45
C GLU A 125 -26.25 5.07 -14.83
N LYS A 126 -26.45 6.21 -15.50
CA LYS A 126 -27.36 7.26 -15.04
C LYS A 126 -27.07 7.66 -13.58
N CYS A 127 -25.78 7.81 -13.26
CA CYS A 127 -25.43 8.79 -12.25
C CYS A 127 -25.66 10.11 -12.92
#